data_AF-A0A3D2UU14-F1
#
_entry.id   AF-A0A3D2UU14-F1
#
_cell.length_a   1.000
_cell.length_b   1.000
_cell.length_c   1.000
_cell.angle_alpha   90.00
_cell.angle_beta   90.00
_cell.angle_gamma   90.00
#
_symmetry.space_group_name_H-M   'P 1'
#
loop_
_entity.id
_entity.type
_entity.pdbx_description
1 polymer ?
#
loop_
_entity_poly.entity_id
_entity_poly.type
_entity_poly.pdbx_seq_one_letter_code
_entity_poly.pdbx_strand_id
1 'polypeptide(L)'
;MKNLHRISILYLIFPFLLFLFGWLRLSISIPIFLIIIFTLYQFLKQDFPLSTFRFSKTTAFCLLLTGSWLFLSGIGGYAFQNWDHHWRNAVFHDLINFDFPIYYSQPESGPIKMLVYYVGYWLPSAWIGKLFGWQIANLFLFLWSWLGIILITLQLSNFLKTSPIKITLLFILFSGLDSLGVLFFPQEYPTLFPPVTHLEIWSGNLQYSSFTTQLFWVFNQAMPAWLCIVLILESSGLPLDKQEQVPAHKIFIWSLCFFFAPLASIGLFPYVVIEIFKNTNIKSILKNINYSILASSIIISLLSYFYFSSNTAAQTRGLQIIPFKEFIFFFLLEGGILWLLLAPIKYRDPRWIITGILLIIIPFIQIGSGRDFVMRASIAPLFYLMILTGETIFSKQTKQKLLIPIYILLLIGALTPLYEINRSIYRTYEYYFILDEEQRLTTLPMPATEIQPAGRLEAEHPNRLVADEIVSLEFMQGELAENFIANVRQTLYYKYLAKR
;
A
#
# COMPACT_ATOMS: atom_id res chain seq x y z
N MET A 1 -0.75 -7.41 -23.68
CA MET A 1 -2.13 -6.87 -23.73
C MET A 1 -2.11 -5.39 -24.12
N LYS A 2 -2.69 -5.00 -25.27
CA LYS A 2 -2.72 -3.59 -25.77
C LYS A 2 -3.26 -2.56 -24.77
N ASN A 3 -4.00 -3.00 -23.74
CA ASN A 3 -4.73 -2.14 -22.80
C ASN A 3 -4.24 -2.22 -21.35
N LEU A 4 -3.11 -2.87 -21.03
CA LEU A 4 -2.70 -3.10 -19.64
C LEU A 4 -2.59 -1.81 -18.83
N HIS A 5 -1.84 -0.82 -19.35
CA HIS A 5 -1.70 0.49 -18.71
C HIS A 5 -3.04 1.21 -18.52
N ARG A 6 -3.94 1.12 -19.51
CA ARG A 6 -5.30 1.70 -19.45
C ARG A 6 -6.14 1.05 -18.34
N ILE A 7 -6.10 -0.26 -18.23
CA ILE A 7 -6.81 -1.01 -17.17
C ILE A 7 -6.26 -0.62 -15.79
N SER A 8 -4.94 -0.45 -15.65
CA SER A 8 -4.34 -0.01 -14.39
C SER A 8 -4.80 1.39 -13.96
N ILE A 9 -4.94 2.32 -14.90
CA ILE A 9 -5.44 3.67 -14.60
C ILE A 9 -6.94 3.62 -14.26
N LEU A 10 -7.73 2.83 -14.97
CA LEU A 10 -9.15 2.62 -14.64
C LEU A 10 -9.32 1.99 -13.24
N TYR A 11 -8.48 1.03 -12.88
CA TYR A 11 -8.45 0.42 -11.56
C TYR A 11 -8.18 1.45 -10.46
N LEU A 12 -7.22 2.36 -10.66
CA LEU A 12 -6.89 3.40 -9.68
C LEU A 12 -7.92 4.54 -9.62
N ILE A 13 -8.52 4.92 -10.74
CA ILE A 13 -9.43 6.07 -10.78
C ILE A 13 -10.84 5.71 -10.28
N PHE A 14 -11.28 4.46 -10.51
CA PHE A 14 -12.65 4.04 -10.20
C PHE A 14 -13.03 4.27 -8.72
N PRO A 15 -12.20 3.92 -7.73
CA PRO A 15 -12.52 4.21 -6.34
C PRO A 15 -12.61 5.70 -6.01
N PHE A 16 -11.81 6.54 -6.67
CA PHE A 16 -11.91 7.99 -6.52
C PHE A 16 -13.26 8.52 -7.04
N LEU A 17 -13.76 7.98 -8.16
CA LEU A 17 -15.08 8.35 -8.68
C LEU A 17 -16.21 7.98 -7.71
N LEU A 18 -16.13 6.80 -7.07
CA LEU A 18 -17.07 6.41 -6.01
C LEU A 18 -16.98 7.35 -4.81
N PHE A 19 -15.76 7.72 -4.41
CA PHE A 19 -15.54 8.67 -3.33
C PHE A 19 -16.19 10.02 -3.62
N LEU A 20 -16.08 10.57 -4.83
CA LEU A 20 -16.71 11.85 -5.18
C LEU A 20 -18.21 11.84 -4.84
N PHE A 21 -18.97 10.87 -5.34
CA PHE A 21 -20.42 10.81 -5.14
C PHE A 21 -20.82 10.34 -3.73
N GLY A 22 -19.96 9.58 -3.06
CA GLY A 22 -20.21 9.12 -1.70
C GLY A 22 -19.94 10.20 -0.65
N TRP A 23 -18.85 10.96 -0.79
CA TRP A 23 -18.33 11.83 0.27
C TRP A 23 -18.63 13.31 0.05
N LEU A 24 -18.82 13.76 -1.20
CA LEU A 24 -18.99 15.18 -1.51
C LEU A 24 -20.43 15.53 -1.87
N ARG A 25 -20.80 16.81 -1.70
CA ARG A 25 -22.10 17.33 -2.18
C ARG A 25 -22.23 17.15 -3.68
N LEU A 26 -23.43 16.85 -4.18
CA LEU A 26 -23.67 16.65 -5.62
C LEU A 26 -23.30 17.89 -6.45
N SER A 27 -23.53 19.10 -5.93
CA SER A 27 -23.16 20.36 -6.58
C SER A 27 -21.66 20.52 -6.83
N ILE A 28 -20.82 19.84 -6.05
CA ILE A 28 -19.36 19.83 -6.19
C ILE A 28 -18.90 18.59 -6.97
N SER A 29 -19.52 17.45 -6.69
CA SER A 29 -19.19 16.15 -7.27
C SER A 29 -19.36 16.13 -8.78
N ILE A 30 -20.49 16.65 -9.29
CA ILE A 30 -20.82 16.60 -10.72
C ILE A 30 -19.79 17.37 -11.56
N PRO A 31 -19.47 18.65 -11.28
CA PRO A 31 -18.44 19.37 -12.03
C PRO A 31 -17.07 18.68 -11.99
N ILE A 32 -16.64 18.21 -10.81
CA ILE A 32 -15.35 17.54 -10.65
C ILE A 32 -15.31 16.22 -11.42
N PHE A 33 -16.40 15.45 -11.37
CA PHE A 33 -16.55 14.21 -12.12
C PHE A 33 -16.39 14.46 -13.63
N LEU A 34 -17.04 15.49 -14.18
CA LEU A 34 -16.93 15.82 -15.60
C LEU A 34 -15.50 16.18 -16.01
N ILE A 35 -14.78 16.96 -15.18
CA ILE A 35 -13.37 17.30 -15.42
C ILE A 35 -12.51 16.02 -15.44
N ILE A 36 -12.72 15.13 -14.49
CA ILE A 36 -11.94 13.90 -14.36
C ILE A 36 -12.25 12.90 -15.47
N ILE A 37 -13.51 12.75 -15.86
CA ILE A 37 -13.89 11.90 -17.01
C ILE A 37 -13.32 12.45 -18.32
N PHE A 38 -13.30 13.77 -18.50
CA PHE A 38 -12.65 14.38 -19.67
C PHE A 38 -11.15 14.10 -19.69
N THR A 39 -10.47 14.21 -18.55
CA THR A 39 -9.07 13.85 -18.39
C THR A 39 -8.82 12.37 -18.67
N LEU A 40 -9.67 11.48 -18.14
CA LEU A 40 -9.60 10.05 -18.40
C LEU A 40 -9.77 9.74 -19.88
N TYR A 41 -10.73 10.38 -20.55
CA TYR A 41 -10.92 10.25 -21.99
C TYR A 41 -9.67 10.66 -22.80
N GLN A 42 -9.02 11.77 -22.43
CA GLN A 42 -7.75 12.17 -23.04
C GLN A 42 -6.65 11.13 -22.78
N PHE A 43 -6.56 10.63 -21.55
CA PHE A 43 -5.57 9.62 -21.16
C PHE A 43 -5.75 8.31 -21.93
N LEU A 44 -7.00 7.84 -22.07
CA LEU A 44 -7.33 6.61 -22.78
C LEU A 44 -7.09 6.70 -24.29
N LYS A 45 -7.14 7.90 -24.87
CA LYS A 45 -6.80 8.14 -26.28
C LYS A 45 -5.31 8.03 -26.57
N GLN A 46 -4.45 8.04 -25.56
CA GLN A 46 -3.02 7.91 -25.78
C GLN A 46 -2.62 6.48 -26.14
N ASP A 47 -1.54 6.39 -26.91
CA ASP A 47 -0.91 5.13 -27.25
C ASP A 47 0.18 4.87 -26.23
N PHE A 48 -0.03 3.83 -25.43
CA PHE A 48 0.98 3.32 -24.51
C PHE A 48 1.80 2.24 -25.23
N PRO A 49 3.07 2.04 -24.82
CA PRO A 49 3.90 0.99 -25.39
C PRO A 49 3.16 -0.35 -25.40
N LEU A 50 3.23 -1.06 -26.52
CA LEU A 50 2.60 -2.35 -26.67
C LEU A 50 3.16 -3.32 -25.62
N SER A 51 2.33 -3.73 -24.66
CA SER A 51 2.66 -4.86 -23.81
C SER A 51 2.80 -6.11 -24.69
N THR A 52 4.03 -6.62 -24.74
CA THR A 52 4.41 -7.86 -25.45
C THR A 52 3.88 -9.12 -24.77
N PHE A 53 3.14 -8.96 -23.67
CA PHE A 53 2.58 -10.07 -22.92
C PHE A 53 1.59 -10.89 -23.76
N ARG A 54 1.98 -12.15 -24.00
CA ARG A 54 1.15 -13.21 -24.58
C ARG A 54 0.78 -14.20 -23.49
N PHE A 55 -0.49 -14.57 -23.45
CA PHE A 55 -0.98 -15.59 -22.52
C PHE A 55 -0.29 -16.93 -22.83
N SER A 56 0.32 -17.55 -21.83
CA SER A 56 1.03 -18.82 -21.95
C SER A 56 0.85 -19.68 -20.70
N LYS A 57 1.39 -20.91 -20.67
CA LYS A 57 1.38 -21.76 -19.47
C LYS A 57 2.02 -21.06 -18.25
N THR A 58 3.00 -20.19 -18.48
CA THR A 58 3.63 -19.39 -17.41
C THR A 58 2.68 -18.34 -16.82
N THR A 59 1.69 -17.89 -17.59
CA THR A 59 0.63 -16.99 -17.10
C THR A 59 -0.30 -17.69 -16.12
N ALA A 60 -0.71 -18.93 -16.41
CA ALA A 60 -1.56 -19.70 -15.51
C ALA A 60 -0.87 -19.96 -14.16
N PHE A 61 0.41 -20.34 -14.18
CA PHE A 61 1.19 -20.50 -12.96
C PHE A 61 1.36 -19.17 -12.19
N CYS A 62 1.56 -18.06 -12.90
CA CYS A 62 1.61 -16.74 -12.27
C CYS A 62 0.29 -16.38 -11.58
N LEU A 63 -0.86 -16.66 -12.21
CA LEU A 63 -2.17 -16.42 -11.62
C LEU A 63 -2.37 -17.27 -10.36
N LEU A 64 -2.03 -18.56 -10.41
CA LEU A 64 -2.10 -19.44 -9.24
C LEU A 64 -1.18 -18.95 -8.12
N LEU A 65 0.04 -18.53 -8.44
CA LEU A 65 1.01 -18.05 -7.46
C LEU A 65 0.54 -16.75 -6.79
N THR A 66 0.08 -15.75 -7.56
CA THR A 66 -0.46 -14.51 -6.99
C THR A 66 -1.75 -14.74 -6.22
N GLY A 67 -2.61 -15.65 -6.69
CA GLY A 67 -3.84 -16.03 -6.00
C GLY A 67 -3.57 -16.74 -4.68
N SER A 68 -2.58 -17.62 -4.64
CA SER A 68 -2.15 -18.31 -3.41
C SER A 68 -1.53 -17.34 -2.40
N TRP A 69 -0.66 -16.44 -2.88
CA TRP A 69 -0.08 -15.39 -2.03
C TRP A 69 -1.15 -14.47 -1.45
N LEU A 70 -2.13 -14.06 -2.27
CA LEU A 70 -3.27 -13.28 -1.80
C LEU A 70 -4.15 -14.06 -0.82
N PHE A 71 -4.45 -15.34 -1.10
CA PHE A 71 -5.22 -16.18 -0.19
C PHE A 71 -4.60 -16.18 1.21
N LEU A 72 -3.29 -16.38 1.30
CA LEU A 72 -2.56 -16.38 2.57
C LEU A 72 -2.51 -15.02 3.27
N SER A 73 -2.87 -13.91 2.61
CA SER A 73 -2.98 -12.61 3.28
C SER A 73 -4.20 -12.49 4.21
N GLY A 74 -5.16 -13.41 4.10
CA GLY A 74 -6.42 -13.32 4.84
C GLY A 74 -7.42 -12.30 4.28
N ILE A 75 -7.10 -11.59 3.19
CA ILE A 75 -8.06 -10.71 2.49
C ILE A 75 -9.29 -11.52 2.07
N GLY A 76 -10.48 -11.02 2.38
CA GLY A 76 -11.75 -11.72 2.16
C GLY A 76 -12.13 -12.73 3.25
N GLY A 77 -11.27 -12.95 4.26
CA GLY A 77 -11.58 -13.79 5.43
C GLY A 77 -11.47 -15.30 5.17
N TYR A 78 -10.82 -15.72 4.08
CA TYR A 78 -10.71 -17.14 3.70
C TYR A 78 -9.50 -17.87 4.32
N ALA A 79 -8.53 -17.12 4.84
CA ALA A 79 -7.35 -17.60 5.55
C ALA A 79 -7.09 -16.71 6.77
N PHE A 80 -6.11 -17.08 7.59
CA PHE A 80 -5.75 -16.36 8.80
C PHE A 80 -5.45 -14.88 8.52
N GLN A 81 -6.05 -14.01 9.33
CA GLN A 81 -5.88 -12.57 9.26
C GLN A 81 -5.00 -12.07 10.39
N ASN A 82 -4.03 -11.22 10.08
CA ASN A 82 -3.20 -10.63 11.13
C ASN A 82 -3.97 -9.60 11.95
N TRP A 83 -3.48 -9.28 13.16
CA TRP A 83 -4.14 -8.38 14.13
C TRP A 83 -4.68 -7.08 13.51
N ASP A 84 -3.94 -6.48 12.57
CA ASP A 84 -4.34 -5.26 11.90
C ASP A 84 -5.71 -5.35 11.22
N HIS A 85 -6.12 -6.54 10.77
CA HIS A 85 -7.41 -6.78 10.13
C HIS A 85 -8.61 -6.50 11.05
N HIS A 86 -8.47 -6.48 12.38
CA HIS A 86 -9.54 -6.03 13.28
C HIS A 86 -10.07 -4.65 12.85
N TRP A 87 -9.16 -3.71 12.61
CA TRP A 87 -9.51 -2.37 12.15
C TRP A 87 -10.00 -2.34 10.70
N ARG A 88 -9.41 -3.14 9.81
CA ARG A 88 -9.76 -3.11 8.37
C ARG A 88 -11.12 -3.75 8.12
N ASN A 89 -11.44 -4.83 8.84
CA ASN A 89 -12.75 -5.47 8.80
C ASN A 89 -13.82 -4.55 9.36
N ALA A 90 -13.56 -3.84 10.46
CA ALA A 90 -14.49 -2.84 10.99
C ALA A 90 -14.74 -1.68 10.00
N VAL A 91 -13.68 -1.12 9.41
CA VAL A 91 -13.80 -0.12 8.33
C VAL A 91 -14.64 -0.67 7.18
N PHE A 92 -14.38 -1.90 6.75
CA PHE A 92 -15.11 -2.51 5.63
C PHE A 92 -16.58 -2.78 5.97
N HIS A 93 -16.86 -3.25 7.18
CA HIS A 93 -18.19 -3.47 7.71
C HIS A 93 -18.99 -2.16 7.77
N ASP A 94 -18.38 -1.09 8.29
CA ASP A 94 -19.05 0.20 8.38
C ASP A 94 -19.30 0.80 6.98
N LEU A 95 -18.37 0.61 6.03
CA LEU A 95 -18.58 0.99 4.62
C LEU A 95 -19.71 0.23 3.94
N ILE A 96 -20.06 -0.96 4.41
CA ILE A 96 -21.20 -1.71 3.89
C ILE A 96 -22.50 -1.24 4.57
N ASN A 97 -22.49 -1.06 5.89
CA ASN A 97 -23.73 -0.89 6.66
C ASN A 97 -24.18 0.56 6.87
N PHE A 98 -23.28 1.56 6.83
CA PHE A 98 -23.63 2.97 7.03
C PHE A 98 -23.71 3.75 5.73
N ASP A 99 -24.53 4.79 5.66
CA ASP A 99 -24.60 5.68 4.50
C ASP A 99 -23.28 6.41 4.24
N PHE A 100 -23.05 6.78 2.98
CA PHE A 100 -21.89 7.58 2.60
C PHE A 100 -22.19 9.09 2.65
N PRO A 101 -21.30 9.91 3.25
CA PRO A 101 -20.12 9.50 4.03
C PRO A 101 -20.51 9.00 5.43
N ILE A 102 -19.65 8.19 6.04
CA ILE A 102 -19.97 7.54 7.32
C ILE A 102 -19.85 8.53 8.47
N TYR A 103 -21.00 8.87 9.04
CA TYR A 103 -21.10 9.60 10.30
C TYR A 103 -21.52 8.64 11.42
N TYR A 104 -20.76 8.65 12.52
CA TYR A 104 -21.12 7.92 13.74
C TYR A 104 -21.95 8.77 14.69
N SER A 105 -21.77 10.10 14.66
CA SER A 105 -22.60 11.01 15.46
C SER A 105 -22.67 12.40 14.84
N GLN A 106 -23.89 12.95 14.71
CA GLN A 106 -24.14 14.32 14.22
C GLN A 106 -25.08 15.09 15.16
N PRO A 107 -24.69 15.35 16.41
CA PRO A 107 -25.52 16.11 17.33
C PRO A 107 -25.67 17.57 16.86
N GLU A 108 -26.71 18.29 17.30
CA GLU A 108 -26.87 19.72 16.97
C GLU A 108 -25.73 20.57 17.55
N SER A 109 -25.33 20.28 18.79
CA SER A 109 -24.17 20.83 19.49
C SER A 109 -23.21 19.71 19.91
N GLY A 110 -21.88 19.94 19.89
CA GLY A 110 -20.87 18.93 20.26
C GLY A 110 -20.13 18.29 19.06
N PRO A 111 -19.28 17.27 19.26
CA PRO A 111 -18.42 16.73 18.19
C PRO A 111 -19.21 16.02 17.08
N ILE A 112 -18.76 16.16 15.83
CA ILE A 112 -19.30 15.38 14.70
C ILE A 112 -18.29 14.30 14.36
N LYS A 113 -18.58 13.05 14.72
CA LYS A 113 -17.69 11.91 14.49
C LYS A 113 -17.94 11.34 13.11
N MET A 114 -16.89 11.31 12.30
CA MET A 114 -16.93 10.79 10.93
C MET A 114 -15.74 9.84 10.71
N LEU A 115 -15.93 8.81 9.88
CA LEU A 115 -14.81 8.01 9.40
C LEU A 115 -13.92 8.86 8.48
N VAL A 116 -12.67 9.09 8.90
CA VAL A 116 -11.64 9.77 8.10
C VAL A 116 -10.42 8.87 8.01
N TYR A 117 -10.48 7.93 7.08
CA TYR A 117 -9.40 6.96 6.84
C TYR A 117 -9.16 6.76 5.34
N TYR A 118 -8.18 5.93 4.98
CA TYR A 118 -7.83 5.54 3.60
C TYR A 118 -8.89 4.66 2.92
N VAL A 119 -10.16 5.10 2.95
CA VAL A 119 -11.34 4.31 2.55
C VAL A 119 -11.37 3.95 1.07
N GLY A 120 -10.65 4.70 0.23
CA GLY A 120 -10.68 4.57 -1.22
C GLY A 120 -10.55 3.12 -1.70
N TYR A 121 -9.61 2.35 -1.14
CA TYR A 121 -9.37 0.98 -1.60
C TYR A 121 -10.60 0.05 -1.48
N TRP A 122 -11.40 0.21 -0.44
CA TRP A 122 -12.55 -0.65 -0.16
C TRP A 122 -13.82 -0.24 -0.90
N LEU A 123 -13.91 1.00 -1.41
CA LEU A 123 -15.15 1.53 -1.99
C LEU A 123 -15.76 0.67 -3.09
N PRO A 124 -14.99 0.11 -4.05
CA PRO A 124 -15.56 -0.80 -5.06
C PRO A 124 -16.29 -1.99 -4.43
N SER A 125 -15.65 -2.65 -3.47
CA SER A 125 -16.18 -3.84 -2.80
C SER A 125 -17.30 -3.51 -1.83
N ALA A 126 -17.22 -2.37 -1.14
CA ALA A 126 -18.24 -1.93 -0.20
C ALA A 126 -19.52 -1.51 -0.92
N TRP A 127 -19.42 -0.88 -2.09
CA TRP A 127 -20.57 -0.55 -2.91
C TRP A 127 -21.30 -1.80 -3.41
N ILE A 128 -20.57 -2.84 -3.81
CA ILE A 128 -21.15 -4.16 -4.09
C ILE A 128 -21.76 -4.78 -2.82
N GLY A 129 -21.07 -4.69 -1.68
CA GLY A 129 -21.55 -5.18 -0.39
C GLY A 129 -22.85 -4.53 0.07
N LYS A 130 -23.07 -3.25 -0.21
CA LYS A 130 -24.35 -2.57 0.06
C LYS A 130 -25.54 -3.21 -0.64
N LEU A 131 -25.32 -3.81 -1.80
CA LEU A 131 -26.37 -4.44 -2.61
C LEU A 131 -26.55 -5.93 -2.27
N PHE A 132 -25.47 -6.60 -1.88
CA PHE A 132 -25.40 -8.06 -1.84
C PHE A 132 -24.95 -8.66 -0.49
N GLY A 133 -24.65 -7.82 0.50
CA GLY A 133 -24.24 -8.23 1.84
C GLY A 133 -22.74 -8.57 1.99
N TRP A 134 -22.37 -8.92 3.22
CA TRP A 134 -20.99 -9.09 3.69
C TRP A 134 -20.19 -10.16 2.92
N GLN A 135 -20.79 -11.31 2.62
CA GLN A 135 -20.10 -12.43 1.98
C GLN A 135 -19.69 -12.07 0.54
N ILE A 136 -20.61 -11.49 -0.23
CA ILE A 136 -20.33 -11.06 -1.61
C ILE A 136 -19.35 -9.88 -1.62
N ALA A 137 -19.43 -8.98 -0.64
CA ALA A 137 -18.46 -7.90 -0.47
C ALA A 137 -17.02 -8.44 -0.29
N ASN A 138 -16.83 -9.44 0.57
CA ASN A 138 -15.53 -10.07 0.82
C ASN A 138 -14.99 -10.84 -0.38
N LEU A 139 -15.85 -11.56 -1.11
CA LEU A 139 -15.47 -12.17 -2.39
C LEU A 139 -15.01 -11.12 -3.40
N PHE A 140 -15.76 -10.01 -3.54
CA PHE A 140 -15.38 -8.95 -4.45
C PHE A 140 -14.10 -8.25 -4.00
N LEU A 141 -13.89 -8.05 -2.70
CA LEU A 141 -12.63 -7.52 -2.15
C LEU A 141 -11.46 -8.42 -2.53
N PHE A 142 -11.58 -9.73 -2.37
CA PHE A 142 -10.56 -10.68 -2.80
C PHE A 142 -10.28 -10.59 -4.30
N LEU A 143 -11.31 -10.60 -5.14
CA LEU A 143 -11.16 -10.51 -6.60
C LEU A 143 -10.55 -9.16 -7.04
N TRP A 144 -10.96 -8.06 -6.41
CA TRP A 144 -10.42 -6.73 -6.63
C TRP A 144 -8.93 -6.66 -6.27
N SER A 145 -8.55 -7.21 -5.10
CA SER A 145 -7.16 -7.33 -4.68
C SER A 145 -6.34 -8.21 -5.62
N TRP A 146 -6.89 -9.33 -6.09
CA TRP A 146 -6.19 -10.22 -7.01
C TRP A 146 -5.91 -9.54 -8.35
N LEU A 147 -6.91 -8.81 -8.88
CA LEU A 147 -6.75 -7.98 -10.07
C LEU A 147 -5.62 -6.96 -9.87
N GLY A 148 -5.59 -6.26 -8.74
CA GLY A 148 -4.51 -5.32 -8.41
C GLY A 148 -3.11 -5.95 -8.46
N ILE A 149 -2.92 -7.11 -7.81
CA ILE A 149 -1.62 -7.82 -7.79
C ILE A 149 -1.23 -8.28 -9.21
N ILE A 150 -2.18 -8.77 -9.99
CA ILE A 150 -1.94 -9.17 -11.39
C ILE A 150 -1.48 -7.95 -12.21
N LEU A 151 -2.16 -6.81 -12.09
CA LEU A 151 -1.78 -5.58 -12.80
C LEU A 151 -0.37 -5.14 -12.43
N ILE A 152 -0.04 -5.10 -11.14
CA ILE A 152 1.29 -4.72 -10.65
C ILE A 152 2.37 -5.67 -11.20
N THR A 153 2.13 -6.97 -11.09
CA THR A 153 3.08 -8.01 -11.53
C THR A 153 3.34 -7.92 -13.04
N LEU A 154 2.29 -7.78 -13.84
CA LEU A 154 2.40 -7.72 -15.29
C LEU A 154 3.09 -6.43 -15.76
N GLN A 155 2.79 -5.30 -15.14
CA GLN A 155 3.45 -4.02 -15.45
C GLN A 155 4.93 -4.09 -15.07
N LEU A 156 5.26 -4.59 -13.88
CA LEU A 156 6.66 -4.69 -13.48
C LEU A 156 7.43 -5.73 -14.31
N SER A 157 6.78 -6.81 -14.73
CA SER A 157 7.34 -7.81 -15.66
C SER A 157 7.68 -7.20 -17.01
N ASN A 158 6.82 -6.32 -17.56
CA ASN A 158 7.12 -5.59 -18.79
C ASN A 158 8.29 -4.62 -18.57
N PHE A 159 8.27 -3.85 -17.48
CA PHE A 159 9.31 -2.88 -17.15
C PHE A 159 10.70 -3.53 -17.00
N LEU A 160 10.80 -4.59 -16.18
CA LEU A 160 12.04 -5.34 -15.94
C LEU A 160 12.37 -6.36 -17.05
N LYS A 161 11.51 -6.48 -18.07
CA LYS A 161 11.68 -7.39 -19.22
C LYS A 161 11.98 -8.83 -18.82
N THR A 162 11.29 -9.32 -17.80
CA THR A 162 11.45 -10.67 -17.22
C THR A 162 10.08 -11.34 -17.10
N SER A 163 10.05 -12.64 -16.80
CA SER A 163 8.78 -13.37 -16.66
C SER A 163 7.99 -12.91 -15.43
N PRO A 164 6.64 -12.86 -15.47
CA PRO A 164 5.81 -12.51 -14.32
C PRO A 164 6.09 -13.36 -13.09
N ILE A 165 6.37 -14.66 -13.26
CA ILE A 165 6.68 -15.57 -12.14
C ILE A 165 7.90 -15.09 -11.36
N LYS A 166 8.99 -14.71 -12.06
CA LYS A 166 10.19 -14.18 -11.41
C LYS A 166 9.91 -12.87 -10.66
N ILE A 167 9.01 -12.05 -11.19
CA ILE A 167 8.57 -10.83 -10.49
C ILE A 167 7.77 -11.18 -9.25
N THR A 168 6.81 -12.09 -9.35
CA THR A 168 6.00 -12.52 -8.20
C THR A 168 6.88 -13.13 -7.11
N LEU A 169 7.85 -13.98 -7.47
CA LEU A 169 8.80 -14.54 -6.51
C LEU A 169 9.67 -13.46 -5.86
N LEU A 170 10.14 -12.48 -6.64
CA LEU A 170 10.87 -11.33 -6.08
C LEU A 170 9.99 -10.56 -5.10
N PHE A 171 8.74 -10.26 -5.45
CA PHE A 171 7.79 -9.61 -4.56
C PHE A 171 7.58 -10.37 -3.25
N ILE A 172 7.29 -11.66 -3.34
CA ILE A 172 6.99 -12.51 -2.19
C ILE A 172 8.18 -12.56 -1.23
N LEU A 173 9.40 -12.70 -1.77
CA LEU A 173 10.60 -13.02 -1.00
C LEU A 173 11.48 -11.81 -0.67
N PHE A 174 11.20 -10.62 -1.21
CA PHE A 174 12.02 -9.43 -0.96
C PHE A 174 11.69 -8.78 0.39
N SER A 175 12.71 -8.68 1.23
CA SER A 175 12.62 -8.16 2.61
C SER A 175 14.00 -7.73 3.12
N GLY A 176 14.03 -7.03 4.26
CA GLY A 176 15.22 -6.75 5.05
C GLY A 176 15.79 -8.02 5.69
N LEU A 177 16.93 -7.88 6.38
CA LEU A 177 17.62 -8.97 7.05
C LEU A 177 17.12 -9.13 8.50
N ASP A 178 15.80 -9.10 8.72
CA ASP A 178 15.21 -9.06 10.08
C ASP A 178 15.61 -10.25 10.94
N SER A 179 15.76 -11.42 10.34
CA SER A 179 16.26 -12.62 11.02
C SER A 179 17.65 -12.42 11.65
N LEU A 180 18.53 -11.65 11.01
CA LEU A 180 19.81 -11.25 11.59
C LEU A 180 19.64 -10.17 12.65
N GLY A 181 18.68 -9.26 12.46
CA GLY A 181 18.28 -8.29 13.46
C GLY A 181 17.88 -8.97 14.78
N VAL A 182 16.96 -9.94 14.71
CA VAL A 182 16.54 -10.76 15.86
C VAL A 182 17.71 -11.53 16.48
N LEU A 183 18.59 -12.09 15.64
CA LEU A 183 19.73 -12.88 16.12
C LEU A 183 20.77 -12.04 16.87
N PHE A 184 21.09 -10.85 16.35
CA PHE A 184 22.16 -10.00 16.89
C PHE A 184 21.68 -9.00 17.94
N PHE A 185 20.38 -8.69 17.95
CA PHE A 185 19.74 -7.78 18.91
C PHE A 185 18.57 -8.50 19.60
N PRO A 186 18.84 -9.57 20.36
CA PRO A 186 17.78 -10.36 20.98
C PRO A 186 16.99 -9.52 21.98
N GLN A 187 15.67 -9.61 21.87
CA GLN A 187 14.71 -9.03 22.81
C GLN A 187 13.80 -10.14 23.35
N GLU A 188 12.89 -9.81 24.27
CA GLU A 188 11.88 -10.78 24.73
C GLU A 188 10.98 -11.26 23.58
N TYR A 189 10.65 -10.33 22.67
CA TYR A 189 9.94 -10.58 21.43
C TYR A 189 10.38 -9.51 20.41
N PRO A 190 10.59 -9.85 19.12
CA PRO A 190 10.38 -11.15 18.50
C PRO A 190 11.55 -12.12 18.72
N THR A 191 11.29 -13.42 18.54
CA THR A 191 12.26 -14.52 18.59
C THR A 191 12.26 -15.30 17.27
N LEU A 192 13.37 -15.98 16.95
CA LEU A 192 13.45 -16.87 15.77
C LEU A 192 12.58 -18.14 15.90
N PHE A 193 12.21 -18.52 17.13
CA PHE A 193 11.35 -19.66 17.37
C PHE A 193 10.16 -19.26 18.25
N PRO A 194 8.93 -19.64 17.87
CA PRO A 194 8.59 -20.54 16.75
C PRO A 194 8.72 -19.86 15.36
N PRO A 195 8.85 -20.62 14.26
CA PRO A 195 9.06 -20.07 12.90
C PRO A 195 7.79 -19.46 12.28
N VAL A 196 6.97 -18.80 13.10
CA VAL A 196 5.72 -18.10 12.77
C VAL A 196 5.70 -16.68 13.36
N THR A 197 6.73 -16.33 14.13
CA THR A 197 6.89 -15.02 14.76
C THR A 197 6.99 -13.89 13.74
N HIS A 198 6.47 -12.71 14.06
CA HIS A 198 6.66 -11.50 13.26
C HIS A 198 8.04 -10.87 13.51
N LEU A 199 9.00 -11.08 12.60
CA LEU A 199 10.40 -10.70 12.83
C LEU A 199 10.69 -9.20 12.68
N GLU A 200 9.90 -8.47 11.87
CA GLU A 200 10.22 -7.11 11.40
C GLU A 200 10.20 -6.01 12.48
N ILE A 201 9.77 -6.36 13.70
CA ILE A 201 9.78 -5.46 14.86
C ILE A 201 11.02 -5.64 15.74
N TRP A 202 12.06 -6.34 15.24
CA TRP A 202 13.31 -6.58 15.96
C TRP A 202 14.04 -5.29 16.40
N SER A 203 13.84 -4.19 15.67
CA SER A 203 14.35 -2.86 16.02
C SER A 203 13.35 -2.03 16.83
N GLY A 204 12.44 -2.71 17.55
CA GLY A 204 11.39 -2.14 18.39
C GLY A 204 10.39 -1.30 17.60
N ASN A 205 10.77 -0.05 17.41
CA ASN A 205 9.91 1.00 16.89
C ASN A 205 10.09 1.28 15.41
N LEU A 206 11.22 0.83 14.86
CA LEU A 206 11.55 1.02 13.46
C LEU A 206 11.22 -0.25 12.70
N GLN A 207 10.59 -0.09 11.54
CA GLN A 207 10.21 -1.21 10.70
C GLN A 207 10.18 -0.78 9.23
N TYR A 208 10.87 -1.54 8.38
CA TYR A 208 10.76 -1.49 6.92
C TYR A 208 10.14 -2.79 6.42
N SER A 209 8.82 -2.77 6.32
CA SER A 209 8.05 -3.99 6.04
C SER A 209 8.35 -4.58 4.65
N SER A 210 8.51 -5.89 4.59
CA SER A 210 8.52 -6.67 3.35
C SER A 210 7.23 -6.52 2.56
N PHE A 211 7.24 -6.83 1.26
CA PHE A 211 6.00 -6.72 0.48
C PHE A 211 4.96 -7.77 0.88
N THR A 212 5.38 -8.91 1.42
CA THR A 212 4.44 -9.90 2.01
C THR A 212 3.79 -9.34 3.27
N THR A 213 4.55 -8.75 4.20
CA THR A 213 3.96 -8.07 5.37
C THR A 213 3.03 -6.93 4.91
N GLN A 214 3.46 -6.09 3.98
CA GLN A 214 2.62 -5.00 3.47
C GLN A 214 1.30 -5.51 2.88
N LEU A 215 1.30 -6.62 2.15
CA LEU A 215 0.08 -7.25 1.65
C LEU A 215 -0.79 -7.82 2.80
N PHE A 216 -0.16 -8.43 3.80
CA PHE A 216 -0.82 -9.16 4.89
C PHE A 216 -1.39 -8.26 5.99
N TRP A 217 -0.97 -6.99 6.04
CA TRP A 217 -1.31 -6.04 7.13
C TRP A 217 -1.89 -4.71 6.62
N VAL A 218 -1.44 -4.21 5.46
CA VAL A 218 -1.76 -2.85 4.96
C VAL A 218 -2.00 -2.79 3.45
N PHE A 219 -2.62 -3.83 2.89
CA PHE A 219 -2.89 -3.96 1.45
C PHE A 219 -3.57 -2.74 0.82
N ASN A 220 -4.44 -2.08 1.58
CA ASN A 220 -5.23 -0.93 1.14
C ASN A 220 -4.37 0.27 0.75
N GLN A 221 -3.19 0.42 1.36
CA GLN A 221 -2.22 1.46 1.05
C GLN A 221 -1.13 0.95 0.11
N ALA A 222 -0.62 -0.26 0.38
CA ALA A 222 0.54 -0.80 -0.29
C ALA A 222 0.28 -1.07 -1.77
N MET A 223 -0.83 -1.74 -2.11
CA MET A 223 -1.09 -2.13 -3.49
C MET A 223 -1.30 -0.93 -4.44
N PRO A 224 -2.10 0.10 -4.09
CA PRO A 224 -2.18 1.30 -4.92
C PRO A 224 -0.84 2.00 -5.08
N ALA A 225 -0.03 2.09 -4.00
CA ALA A 225 1.29 2.69 -4.06
C ALA A 225 2.22 1.95 -5.03
N TRP A 226 2.29 0.62 -4.93
CA TRP A 226 3.07 -0.22 -5.84
C TRP A 226 2.67 -0.01 -7.30
N LEU A 227 1.37 -0.02 -7.58
CA LEU A 227 0.86 0.19 -8.94
C LEU A 227 1.22 1.58 -9.47
N CYS A 228 1.03 2.63 -8.66
CA CYS A 228 1.41 3.99 -9.02
C CYS A 228 2.90 4.12 -9.35
N ILE A 229 3.78 3.51 -8.54
CA ILE A 229 5.24 3.54 -8.76
C ILE A 229 5.59 2.93 -10.11
N VAL A 230 5.06 1.74 -10.43
CA VAL A 230 5.36 1.08 -11.71
C VAL A 230 4.83 1.90 -12.89
N LEU A 231 3.62 2.45 -12.79
CA LEU A 231 3.04 3.28 -13.86
C LEU A 231 3.85 4.57 -14.10
N ILE A 232 4.36 5.21 -13.04
CA ILE A 232 5.24 6.38 -13.15
C ILE A 232 6.52 6.02 -13.90
N LEU A 233 7.13 4.86 -13.60
CA LEU A 233 8.33 4.38 -14.28
C LEU A 233 8.08 4.02 -15.75
N GLU A 234 6.96 3.36 -16.05
CA GLU A 234 6.60 3.01 -17.43
C GLU A 234 6.28 4.24 -18.29
N SER A 235 5.72 5.30 -17.70
CA SER A 235 5.40 6.54 -18.43
C SER A 235 6.65 7.22 -19.02
N SER A 236 7.84 6.94 -18.49
CA SER A 236 9.12 7.40 -19.05
C SER A 236 9.48 6.74 -20.39
N GLY A 237 8.79 5.66 -20.79
CA GLY A 237 9.00 4.94 -22.05
C GLY A 237 8.02 5.35 -23.18
N LEU A 238 7.27 6.43 -23.02
CA LEU A 238 6.35 6.93 -24.06
C LEU A 238 7.11 7.40 -25.32
N PRO A 239 6.50 7.28 -26.52
CA PRO A 239 7.06 7.78 -27.78
C PRO A 239 7.50 9.26 -27.71
N LEU A 240 8.54 9.62 -28.47
CA LEU A 240 9.18 10.96 -28.45
C LEU A 240 8.20 12.11 -28.71
N ASP A 241 7.20 11.89 -29.56
CA ASP A 241 6.13 12.85 -29.90
C ASP A 241 5.15 13.11 -28.75
N LYS A 242 5.14 12.25 -27.72
CA LYS A 242 4.28 12.36 -26.53
C LYS A 242 5.06 12.60 -25.25
N GLN A 243 6.39 12.71 -25.34
CA GLN A 243 7.29 12.89 -24.20
C GLN A 243 7.01 14.20 -23.44
N GLU A 244 6.49 15.21 -24.12
CA GLU A 244 6.13 16.50 -23.53
C GLU A 244 4.99 16.41 -22.51
N GLN A 245 4.13 15.38 -22.61
CA GLN A 245 2.99 15.20 -21.69
C GLN A 245 3.35 14.36 -20.45
N VAL A 246 4.50 13.66 -20.47
CA VAL A 246 4.96 12.75 -19.41
C VAL A 246 4.91 13.38 -18.01
N PRO A 247 5.31 14.65 -17.79
CA PRO A 247 5.24 15.25 -16.46
C PRO A 247 3.82 15.28 -15.88
N ALA A 248 2.84 15.70 -16.67
CA ALA A 248 1.45 15.78 -16.22
C ALA A 248 0.89 14.39 -15.84
N HIS A 249 1.29 13.34 -16.56
CA HIS A 249 0.87 11.96 -16.31
C HIS A 249 1.41 11.45 -14.98
N LYS A 250 2.69 11.71 -14.71
CA LYS A 250 3.33 11.33 -13.44
C LYS A 250 2.69 12.05 -12.26
N ILE A 251 2.38 13.35 -12.40
CA ILE A 251 1.68 14.13 -11.37
C ILE A 251 0.26 13.59 -11.13
N PHE A 252 -0.45 13.21 -12.20
CA PHE A 252 -1.78 12.62 -12.08
C PHE A 252 -1.75 11.28 -11.34
N ILE A 253 -0.84 10.36 -11.71
CA ILE A 253 -0.67 9.08 -11.02
C ILE A 253 -0.26 9.30 -9.55
N TRP A 254 0.61 10.27 -9.28
CA TRP A 254 0.98 10.63 -7.92
C TRP A 254 -0.21 11.16 -7.11
N SER A 255 -1.10 11.96 -7.70
CA SER A 255 -2.29 12.45 -7.03
C SER A 255 -3.25 11.31 -6.65
N LEU A 256 -3.38 10.28 -7.49
CA LEU A 256 -4.12 9.06 -7.17
C LEU A 256 -3.43 8.29 -6.03
N CYS A 257 -2.10 8.18 -6.04
CA CYS A 257 -1.35 7.59 -4.92
C CYS A 257 -1.63 8.33 -3.60
N PHE A 258 -1.68 9.66 -3.62
CA PHE A 258 -1.98 10.47 -2.43
C PHE A 258 -3.40 10.23 -1.91
N PHE A 259 -4.37 10.01 -2.80
CA PHE A 259 -5.74 9.64 -2.42
C PHE A 259 -5.81 8.30 -1.68
N PHE A 260 -5.08 7.27 -2.12
CA PHE A 260 -5.09 5.96 -1.46
C PHE A 260 -4.17 5.86 -0.25
N ALA A 261 -2.99 6.47 -0.32
CA ALA A 261 -1.90 6.26 0.62
C ALA A 261 -1.04 7.54 0.74
N PRO A 262 -1.51 8.55 1.51
CA PRO A 262 -0.85 9.85 1.56
C PRO A 262 0.59 9.78 2.10
N LEU A 263 0.86 8.92 3.08
CA LEU A 263 2.22 8.74 3.61
C LEU A 263 3.16 8.10 2.57
N ALA A 264 2.69 7.06 1.87
CA ALA A 264 3.45 6.44 0.79
C ALA A 264 3.69 7.42 -0.37
N SER A 265 2.72 8.29 -0.68
CA SER A 265 2.88 9.29 -1.74
C SER A 265 3.90 10.37 -1.38
N ILE A 266 4.04 10.74 -0.09
CA ILE A 266 5.10 11.63 0.39
C ILE A 266 6.47 10.99 0.13
N GLY A 267 6.64 9.70 0.46
CA GLY A 267 7.86 8.95 0.14
C GLY A 267 8.13 8.81 -1.36
N LEU A 268 7.06 8.78 -2.18
CA LEU A 268 7.14 8.71 -3.64
C LEU A 268 7.50 10.05 -4.28
N PHE A 269 7.13 11.18 -3.67
CA PHE A 269 7.23 12.51 -4.26
C PHE A 269 8.63 12.86 -4.81
N PRO A 270 9.74 12.61 -4.08
CA PRO A 270 11.09 12.89 -4.59
C PRO A 270 11.43 12.13 -5.88
N TYR A 271 10.93 10.90 -6.04
CA TYR A 271 11.10 10.15 -7.28
C TYR A 271 10.32 10.76 -8.44
N VAL A 272 9.09 11.24 -8.19
CA VAL A 272 8.28 11.92 -9.20
C VAL A 272 9.00 13.17 -9.71
N VAL A 273 9.56 13.96 -8.80
CA VAL A 273 10.37 15.15 -9.12
C VAL A 273 11.55 14.76 -10.01
N ILE A 274 12.36 13.79 -9.59
CA ILE A 274 13.50 13.30 -10.38
C ILE A 274 13.06 12.84 -11.77
N GLU A 275 12.01 12.04 -11.85
CA GLU A 275 11.51 11.46 -13.09
C GLU A 275 10.92 12.51 -14.05
N ILE A 276 10.43 13.65 -13.54
CA ILE A 276 9.99 14.78 -14.36
C ILE A 276 11.20 15.53 -14.93
N PHE A 277 12.21 15.81 -14.12
CA PHE A 277 13.37 16.62 -14.52
C PHE A 277 14.45 15.87 -15.28
N LYS A 278 14.55 14.53 -15.13
CA LYS A 278 15.58 13.71 -15.78
C LYS A 278 15.55 13.78 -17.31
N ASN A 279 14.35 13.88 -17.89
CA ASN A 279 14.14 13.75 -19.34
C ASN A 279 13.47 15.00 -19.97
N THR A 280 13.30 16.09 -19.23
CA THR A 280 12.54 17.26 -19.70
C THR A 280 13.23 18.57 -19.35
N ASN A 281 13.36 19.46 -20.33
CA ASN A 281 13.81 20.83 -20.10
C ASN A 281 12.69 21.64 -19.41
N ILE A 282 13.00 22.38 -18.36
CA ILE A 282 12.05 23.22 -17.59
C ILE A 282 11.20 24.11 -18.50
N LYS A 283 11.82 24.69 -19.55
CA LYS A 283 11.10 25.55 -20.52
C LYS A 283 10.05 24.78 -21.34
N SER A 284 10.30 23.50 -21.62
CA SER A 284 9.35 22.63 -22.34
C SER A 284 8.20 22.18 -21.44
N ILE A 285 8.47 21.92 -20.15
CA ILE A 285 7.43 21.59 -19.15
C ILE A 285 6.36 22.67 -19.11
N LEU A 286 6.76 23.95 -19.04
CA LEU A 286 5.85 25.09 -18.95
C LEU A 286 5.06 25.34 -20.26
N LYS A 287 5.61 24.94 -21.41
CA LYS A 287 5.01 25.20 -22.72
C LYS A 287 3.92 24.18 -23.09
N ASN A 288 4.05 22.94 -22.63
CA ASN A 288 3.23 21.81 -23.08
C ASN A 288 2.37 21.22 -21.97
N ILE A 289 1.92 22.06 -21.03
CA ILE A 289 1.06 21.64 -19.92
C ILE A 289 -0.29 21.19 -20.47
N ASN A 290 -0.63 19.91 -20.28
CA ASN A 290 -2.02 19.48 -20.41
C ASN A 290 -2.81 19.99 -19.19
N TYR A 291 -3.48 21.13 -19.37
CA TYR A 291 -4.22 21.80 -18.30
C TYR A 291 -5.32 20.94 -17.69
N SER A 292 -5.93 20.02 -18.46
CA SER A 292 -6.97 19.12 -17.93
C SER A 292 -6.39 18.10 -16.96
N ILE A 293 -5.27 17.47 -17.33
CA ILE A 293 -4.57 16.52 -16.46
C ILE A 293 -4.04 17.24 -15.23
N LEU A 294 -3.43 18.41 -15.39
CA LEU A 294 -2.93 19.20 -14.27
C LEU A 294 -4.06 19.63 -13.32
N ALA A 295 -5.17 20.16 -13.85
CA ALA A 295 -6.33 20.54 -13.06
C ALA A 295 -6.91 19.34 -12.29
N SER A 296 -7.05 18.19 -12.94
CA SER A 296 -7.53 16.97 -12.28
C SER A 296 -6.59 16.53 -11.16
N SER A 297 -5.28 16.59 -11.40
CA SER A 297 -4.27 16.22 -10.39
C SER A 297 -4.33 17.14 -9.17
N ILE A 298 -4.47 18.46 -9.40
CA ILE A 298 -4.62 19.46 -8.34
C ILE A 298 -5.92 19.20 -7.55
N ILE A 299 -7.04 18.97 -8.25
CA ILE A 299 -8.34 18.69 -7.61
C ILE A 299 -8.25 17.44 -6.74
N ILE A 300 -7.75 16.32 -7.27
CA ILE A 300 -7.60 15.06 -6.50
C ILE A 300 -6.72 15.30 -5.27
N SER A 301 -5.59 16.01 -5.44
CA SER A 301 -4.65 16.28 -4.34
C SER A 301 -5.29 17.18 -3.27
N LEU A 302 -5.98 18.26 -3.66
CA LEU A 302 -6.62 19.18 -2.72
C LEU A 302 -7.79 18.52 -1.98
N LEU A 303 -8.63 17.76 -2.66
CA LEU A 303 -9.73 17.03 -2.03
C LEU A 303 -9.20 16.00 -1.02
N SER A 304 -8.18 15.22 -1.42
CA SER A 304 -7.53 14.26 -0.54
C SER A 304 -6.90 14.97 0.67
N TYR A 305 -6.25 16.11 0.46
CA TYR A 305 -5.66 16.91 1.54
C TYR A 305 -6.73 17.41 2.52
N PHE A 306 -7.81 18.02 2.04
CA PHE A 306 -8.89 18.51 2.92
C PHE A 306 -9.56 17.37 3.68
N TYR A 307 -9.76 16.22 3.04
CA TYR A 307 -10.29 15.04 3.70
C TYR A 307 -9.33 14.53 4.78
N PHE A 308 -8.07 14.22 4.46
CA PHE A 308 -7.12 13.65 5.43
C PHE A 308 -6.70 14.63 6.53
N SER A 309 -6.62 15.93 6.26
CA SER A 309 -6.35 16.95 7.28
C SER A 309 -7.47 17.10 8.31
N SER A 310 -8.64 16.51 8.03
CA SER A 310 -9.74 16.43 9.00
C SER A 310 -9.48 15.41 10.11
N ASN A 311 -8.52 14.50 9.93
CA ASN A 311 -8.13 13.50 10.92
C ASN A 311 -7.18 14.12 11.97
N THR A 312 -7.47 13.86 13.25
CA THR A 312 -6.67 14.35 14.40
C THR A 312 -5.27 13.75 14.43
N ALA A 313 -5.11 12.48 14.06
CA ALA A 313 -3.80 11.81 13.98
C ALA A 313 -2.88 12.48 12.93
N ALA A 314 -3.42 13.17 11.93
CA ALA A 314 -2.61 13.90 10.94
C ALA A 314 -2.04 15.23 11.46
N GLN A 315 -2.43 15.66 12.67
CA GLN A 315 -2.04 16.95 13.27
C GLN A 315 -0.77 16.86 14.13
N THR A 316 -0.42 15.68 14.66
CA THR A 316 0.81 15.48 15.44
C THR A 316 2.00 15.24 14.50
N ARG A 317 3.01 16.11 14.57
CA ARG A 317 4.21 16.08 13.72
C ARG A 317 5.43 16.39 14.55
N GLY A 318 6.50 15.65 14.35
CA GLY A 318 7.74 15.84 15.11
C GLY A 318 8.94 15.17 14.47
N LEU A 319 10.10 15.41 15.07
CA LEU A 319 11.32 14.66 14.82
C LEU A 319 11.54 13.71 16.00
N GLN A 320 11.86 12.47 15.71
CA GLN A 320 12.23 11.50 16.72
C GLN A 320 13.75 11.39 16.83
N ILE A 321 14.24 11.26 18.06
CA ILE A 321 15.66 11.05 18.35
C ILE A 321 15.88 9.55 18.44
N ILE A 322 16.70 9.02 17.55
CA ILE A 322 17.09 7.60 17.52
C ILE A 322 18.58 7.53 17.87
N PRO A 323 18.99 6.68 18.84
CA PRO A 323 20.39 6.44 19.12
C PRO A 323 21.14 6.01 17.85
N PHE A 324 22.29 6.64 17.59
CA PHE A 324 23.05 6.42 16.34
C PHE A 324 23.35 4.93 16.07
N LYS A 325 23.65 4.17 17.14
CA LYS A 325 23.89 2.72 17.06
C LYS A 325 22.66 1.96 16.57
N GLU A 326 21.49 2.22 17.14
CA GLU A 326 20.24 1.57 16.73
C GLU A 326 19.90 1.92 15.29
N PHE A 327 20.00 3.20 14.95
CA PHE A 327 19.78 3.68 13.59
C PHE A 327 20.69 3.01 12.57
N ILE A 328 22.00 2.93 12.80
CA ILE A 328 22.93 2.41 11.79
C ILE A 328 22.70 0.90 11.55
N PHE A 329 22.40 0.12 12.60
CA PHE A 329 22.09 -1.29 12.44
C PHE A 329 20.74 -1.49 11.74
N PHE A 330 19.72 -0.73 12.13
CA PHE A 330 18.44 -0.72 11.44
C PHE A 330 18.62 -0.41 9.95
N PHE A 331 19.23 0.72 9.61
CA PHE A 331 19.47 1.12 8.23
C PHE A 331 20.22 0.05 7.43
N LEU A 332 21.31 -0.50 7.98
CA LEU A 332 22.13 -1.49 7.29
C LEU A 332 21.37 -2.80 7.03
N LEU A 333 20.69 -3.35 8.04
CA LEU A 333 20.00 -4.64 7.94
C LEU A 333 18.73 -4.55 7.09
N GLU A 334 18.01 -3.43 7.14
CA GLU A 334 16.72 -3.28 6.47
C GLU A 334 16.80 -2.92 4.98
N GLY A 335 18.00 -2.63 4.48
CA GLY A 335 18.19 -2.33 3.06
C GLY A 335 19.48 -1.61 2.72
N GLY A 336 20.17 -1.02 3.71
CA GLY A 336 21.40 -0.27 3.53
C GLY A 336 22.54 -1.12 2.95
N ILE A 337 22.72 -2.37 3.41
CA ILE A 337 23.74 -3.27 2.84
C ILE A 337 23.43 -3.56 1.37
N LEU A 338 22.18 -3.90 1.04
CA LEU A 338 21.76 -4.16 -0.34
C LEU A 338 21.94 -2.92 -1.22
N TRP A 339 21.53 -1.74 -0.71
CA TRP A 339 21.70 -0.46 -1.37
C TRP A 339 23.18 -0.17 -1.66
N LEU A 340 24.09 -0.35 -0.69
CA LEU A 340 25.53 -0.17 -0.87
C LEU A 340 26.12 -1.18 -1.88
N LEU A 341 25.68 -2.43 -1.87
CA LEU A 341 26.14 -3.43 -2.85
C LEU A 341 25.75 -3.07 -4.28
N LEU A 342 24.64 -2.36 -4.49
CA LEU A 342 24.23 -1.89 -5.81
C LEU A 342 25.04 -0.67 -6.30
N ALA A 343 25.77 0.02 -5.42
CA ALA A 343 26.49 1.26 -5.73
C ALA A 343 27.43 1.15 -6.95
N PRO A 344 28.26 0.10 -7.13
CA PRO A 344 29.20 0.01 -8.24
C PRO A 344 28.56 0.10 -9.64
N ILE A 345 27.27 -0.24 -9.75
CA ILE A 345 26.51 -0.18 -11.01
C ILE A 345 25.50 0.98 -11.01
N LYS A 346 24.96 1.34 -9.84
CA LYS A 346 23.80 2.24 -9.73
C LYS A 346 24.12 3.63 -9.15
N TYR A 347 25.35 3.93 -8.70
CA TYR A 347 25.66 5.19 -8.03
C TYR A 347 25.36 6.47 -8.85
N ARG A 348 25.35 6.38 -10.19
CA ARG A 348 24.98 7.49 -11.08
C ARG A 348 23.48 7.62 -11.33
N ASP A 349 22.69 6.64 -10.92
CA ASP A 349 21.24 6.67 -11.04
C ASP A 349 20.65 7.52 -9.91
N PRO A 350 19.97 8.65 -10.19
CA PRO A 350 19.35 9.47 -9.16
C PRO A 350 18.35 8.69 -8.30
N ARG A 351 17.74 7.64 -8.85
CA ARG A 351 16.83 6.72 -8.12
C ARG A 351 17.57 6.02 -6.97
N TRP A 352 18.81 5.59 -7.19
CA TRP A 352 19.64 4.95 -6.16
C TRP A 352 20.01 5.94 -5.06
N ILE A 353 20.41 7.17 -5.44
CA ILE A 353 20.81 8.21 -4.49
C ILE A 353 19.63 8.56 -3.57
N ILE A 354 18.47 8.86 -4.15
CA ILE A 354 17.30 9.25 -3.36
C ILE A 354 16.74 8.09 -2.53
N THR A 355 16.90 6.83 -3.00
CA THR A 355 16.58 5.64 -2.19
C THR A 355 17.39 5.64 -0.89
N GLY A 356 18.71 5.80 -0.97
CA GLY A 356 19.56 5.87 0.22
C GLY A 356 19.21 7.03 1.14
N ILE A 357 19.05 8.23 0.58
CA ILE A 357 18.68 9.45 1.34
C ILE A 357 17.36 9.23 2.10
N LEU A 358 16.34 8.71 1.43
CA LEU A 358 15.03 8.49 2.06
C LEU A 358 15.10 7.41 3.13
N LEU A 359 15.77 6.28 2.88
CA LEU A 359 15.94 5.23 3.89
C LEU A 359 16.72 5.71 5.12
N ILE A 360 17.57 6.74 4.98
CA ILE A 360 18.27 7.39 6.09
C ILE A 360 17.38 8.40 6.83
N ILE A 361 16.61 9.22 6.12
CA ILE A 361 15.86 10.34 6.73
C ILE A 361 14.52 9.90 7.33
N ILE A 362 13.80 8.99 6.66
CA ILE A 362 12.45 8.56 7.06
C ILE A 362 12.36 8.12 8.54
N PRO A 363 13.32 7.36 9.09
CA PRO A 363 13.26 6.95 10.50
C PRO A 363 13.24 8.13 11.47
N PHE A 364 13.75 9.31 11.13
CA PHE A 364 13.79 10.44 12.06
C PHE A 364 12.52 11.31 12.04
N ILE A 365 11.56 11.00 11.18
CA ILE A 365 10.32 11.77 11.03
C ILE A 365 9.16 11.03 11.73
N GLN A 366 8.41 11.76 12.54
CA GLN A 366 7.20 11.27 13.21
C GLN A 366 5.98 12.06 12.72
N ILE A 367 4.96 11.33 12.28
CA ILE A 367 3.61 11.85 11.97
C ILE A 367 2.60 10.91 12.63
N GLY A 368 1.70 11.46 13.44
CA GLY A 368 0.75 10.68 14.25
C GLY A 368 1.29 10.31 15.63
N SER A 369 0.43 9.68 16.42
CA SER A 369 0.79 9.02 17.68
C SER A 369 1.68 7.79 17.46
N GLY A 370 1.59 7.19 16.27
CA GLY A 370 2.28 5.97 15.90
C GLY A 370 3.53 6.16 15.04
N ARG A 371 3.99 5.02 14.50
CA ARG A 371 5.21 4.86 13.70
C ARG A 371 4.87 4.60 12.24
N ASP A 372 3.65 4.94 11.86
CA ASP A 372 3.14 4.74 10.51
C ASP A 372 3.96 5.53 9.48
N PHE A 373 4.56 6.65 9.85
CA PHE A 373 5.42 7.36 8.90
C PHE A 373 6.58 6.49 8.41
N VAL A 374 7.36 5.88 9.31
CA VAL A 374 8.51 5.05 8.93
C VAL A 374 8.07 3.84 8.11
N MET A 375 6.94 3.21 8.47
CA MET A 375 6.43 2.04 7.77
C MET A 375 5.78 2.36 6.42
N ARG A 376 5.03 3.47 6.30
CA ARG A 376 4.24 3.79 5.10
C ARG A 376 5.00 4.66 4.11
N ALA A 377 5.78 5.64 4.57
CA ALA A 377 6.59 6.46 3.67
C ALA A 377 7.75 5.67 3.04
N SER A 378 8.24 4.62 3.71
CA SER A 378 9.30 3.75 3.19
C SER A 378 8.85 2.79 2.09
N ILE A 379 7.53 2.61 1.88
CA ILE A 379 7.00 1.75 0.80
C ILE A 379 7.63 2.12 -0.55
N ALA A 380 7.70 3.42 -0.87
CA ALA A 380 8.29 3.89 -2.12
C ALA A 380 9.80 3.56 -2.25
N PRO A 381 10.70 4.00 -1.34
CA PRO A 381 12.12 3.67 -1.46
C PRO A 381 12.42 2.16 -1.39
N LEU A 382 11.69 1.37 -0.60
CA LEU A 382 11.86 -0.08 -0.59
C LEU A 382 11.46 -0.71 -1.93
N PHE A 383 10.37 -0.22 -2.54
CA PHE A 383 9.95 -0.66 -3.88
C PHE A 383 10.98 -0.28 -4.95
N TYR A 384 11.54 0.93 -4.90
CA TYR A 384 12.63 1.32 -5.80
C TYR A 384 13.90 0.49 -5.57
N LEU A 385 14.23 0.15 -4.32
CA LEU A 385 15.34 -0.76 -4.01
C LEU A 385 15.12 -2.14 -4.62
N MET A 386 13.90 -2.69 -4.54
CA MET A 386 13.52 -3.93 -5.21
C MET A 386 13.66 -3.83 -6.73
N ILE A 387 13.21 -2.72 -7.34
CA ILE A 387 13.35 -2.50 -8.79
C ILE A 387 14.82 -2.44 -9.19
N LEU A 388 15.65 -1.67 -8.49
CA LEU A 388 17.09 -1.56 -8.78
C LEU A 388 17.80 -2.90 -8.62
N THR A 389 17.36 -3.71 -7.66
CA THR A 389 17.81 -5.10 -7.47
C THR A 389 17.37 -5.96 -8.65
N GLY A 390 16.10 -5.91 -9.04
CA GLY A 390 15.52 -6.60 -10.19
C GLY A 390 16.24 -6.29 -11.50
N GLU A 391 16.48 -5.01 -11.79
CA GLU A 391 17.28 -4.55 -12.94
C GLU A 391 18.68 -5.17 -12.95
N THR A 392 19.26 -5.42 -11.77
CA THR A 392 20.60 -5.97 -11.61
C THR A 392 20.63 -7.49 -11.75
N ILE A 393 19.72 -8.20 -11.08
CA ILE A 393 19.70 -9.68 -11.08
C ILE A 393 19.12 -10.28 -12.37
N PHE A 394 18.27 -9.55 -13.10
CA PHE A 394 17.71 -10.02 -14.37
C PHE A 394 18.52 -9.56 -15.59
N SER A 395 19.51 -8.69 -15.41
CA SER A 395 20.41 -8.29 -16.49
C SER A 395 21.46 -9.37 -16.78
N LYS A 396 21.58 -9.73 -18.07
CA LYS A 396 22.61 -10.67 -18.54
C LYS A 396 24.04 -10.12 -18.45
N GLN A 397 24.19 -8.80 -18.27
CA GLN A 397 25.49 -8.13 -18.25
C GLN A 397 26.11 -8.07 -16.84
N THR A 398 25.34 -8.40 -15.81
CA THR A 398 25.82 -8.31 -14.42
C THR A 398 26.81 -9.44 -14.12
N LYS A 399 27.97 -9.08 -13.56
CA LYS A 399 29.03 -10.04 -13.23
C LYS A 399 28.62 -10.93 -12.04
N GLN A 400 28.97 -12.21 -12.10
CA GLN A 400 28.68 -13.19 -11.02
C GLN A 400 29.19 -12.75 -9.65
N LYS A 401 30.37 -12.11 -9.58
CA LYS A 401 30.95 -11.60 -8.33
C LYS A 401 30.04 -10.63 -7.57
N LEU A 402 29.16 -9.91 -8.28
CA LEU A 402 28.14 -9.05 -7.66
C LEU A 402 26.82 -9.80 -7.42
N LEU A 403 26.44 -10.72 -8.31
CA LEU A 403 25.19 -11.47 -8.18
C LEU A 403 25.17 -12.39 -6.95
N ILE A 404 26.28 -13.07 -6.66
CA ILE A 404 26.39 -14.01 -5.53
C ILE A 404 26.02 -13.35 -4.19
N PRO A 405 26.65 -12.24 -3.76
CA PRO A 405 26.29 -11.61 -2.49
C PRO A 405 24.86 -11.07 -2.49
N ILE A 406 24.35 -10.53 -3.62
CA ILE A 406 22.95 -10.10 -3.72
C ILE A 406 22.00 -11.27 -3.48
N TYR A 407 22.23 -12.42 -4.12
CA TYR A 407 21.39 -13.61 -3.91
C TYR A 407 21.48 -14.14 -2.47
N ILE A 408 22.65 -14.10 -1.83
CA ILE A 408 22.78 -14.46 -0.42
C ILE A 408 21.92 -13.55 0.46
N LEU A 409 21.96 -12.23 0.24
CA LEU A 409 21.12 -11.30 0.99
C LEU A 409 19.63 -11.53 0.74
N LEU A 410 19.23 -11.78 -0.51
CA LEU A 410 17.84 -12.09 -0.83
C LEU A 410 17.37 -13.40 -0.18
N LEU A 411 18.23 -14.42 -0.08
CA LEU A 411 17.90 -15.68 0.58
C LEU A 411 17.77 -15.52 2.11
N ILE A 412 18.62 -14.73 2.74
CA ILE A 412 18.52 -14.44 4.17
C ILE A 412 17.29 -13.59 4.45
N GLY A 413 17.07 -12.53 3.65
CA GLY A 413 15.91 -11.66 3.79
C GLY A 413 14.60 -12.39 3.54
N ALA A 414 14.58 -13.38 2.65
CA ALA A 414 13.41 -14.22 2.39
C ALA A 414 12.89 -14.97 3.63
N LEU A 415 13.68 -15.11 4.70
CA LEU A 415 13.20 -15.70 5.96
C LEU A 415 12.02 -14.91 6.54
N THR A 416 12.05 -13.58 6.51
CA THR A 416 10.97 -12.74 7.04
C THR A 416 9.61 -13.01 6.39
N PRO A 417 9.44 -12.88 5.06
CA PRO A 417 8.16 -13.18 4.43
C PRO A 417 7.78 -14.66 4.52
N LEU A 418 8.76 -15.57 4.62
CA LEU A 418 8.47 -16.98 4.87
C LEU A 418 7.88 -17.21 6.26
N TYR A 419 8.27 -16.45 7.29
CA TYR A 419 7.66 -16.52 8.62
C TYR A 419 6.21 -16.00 8.59
N GLU A 420 5.95 -14.89 7.87
CA GLU A 420 4.60 -14.36 7.66
C GLU A 420 3.70 -15.39 6.94
N ILE A 421 4.21 -15.98 5.86
CA ILE A 421 3.53 -17.05 5.11
C ILE A 421 3.30 -18.27 6.01
N ASN A 422 4.30 -18.69 6.77
CA ASN A 422 4.20 -19.85 7.64
C ASN A 422 3.20 -19.63 8.76
N ARG A 423 3.12 -18.42 9.34
CA ARG A 423 2.09 -18.05 10.32
C ARG A 423 0.70 -18.22 9.72
N SER A 424 0.48 -17.67 8.53
CA SER A 424 -0.81 -17.78 7.86
C SER A 424 -1.16 -19.23 7.51
N ILE A 425 -0.21 -20.01 6.97
CA ILE A 425 -0.41 -21.43 6.67
C ILE A 425 -0.73 -22.21 7.94
N TYR A 426 0.07 -22.06 8.99
CA TYR A 426 -0.07 -22.78 10.25
C TYR A 426 -1.45 -22.53 10.87
N ARG A 427 -1.84 -21.26 11.03
CA ARG A 427 -3.13 -20.88 11.62
C ARG A 427 -4.33 -21.25 10.75
N THR A 428 -4.18 -21.15 9.43
CA THR A 428 -5.23 -21.56 8.50
C THR A 428 -5.42 -23.08 8.49
N TYR A 429 -4.32 -23.83 8.52
CA TYR A 429 -4.34 -25.28 8.61
C TYR A 429 -4.96 -25.76 9.92
N GLU A 430 -4.52 -25.18 11.04
CA GLU A 430 -5.07 -25.44 12.36
C GLU A 430 -6.59 -25.29 12.36
N TYR A 431 -7.10 -24.16 11.86
CA TYR A 431 -8.53 -23.90 11.81
C TYR A 431 -9.30 -24.92 10.97
N TYR A 432 -8.89 -25.20 9.73
CA TYR A 432 -9.68 -26.03 8.82
C TYR A 432 -9.55 -27.54 9.08
N PHE A 433 -8.40 -28.00 9.56
CA PHE A 433 -8.06 -29.42 9.60
C PHE A 433 -7.81 -29.98 11.01
N ILE A 434 -7.48 -29.13 11.99
CA ILE A 434 -7.23 -29.59 13.36
C ILE A 434 -8.46 -29.32 14.24
N LEU A 435 -9.00 -28.11 14.19
CA LEU A 435 -10.14 -27.73 15.03
C LEU A 435 -11.44 -28.36 14.55
N ASP A 436 -12.20 -28.92 15.47
CA ASP A 436 -13.58 -29.37 15.25
C ASP A 436 -14.57 -28.18 15.25
N GLU A 437 -15.84 -28.44 14.89
CA GLU A 437 -16.86 -27.38 14.84
C GLU A 437 -17.16 -26.76 16.22
N GLU A 438 -16.98 -27.50 17.32
CA GLU A 438 -17.22 -26.99 18.68
C GLU A 438 -16.09 -26.06 19.15
N GLN A 439 -14.85 -26.32 18.70
CA GLN A 439 -13.68 -25.50 18.98
C GLN A 439 -13.64 -24.24 18.12
N ARG A 440 -14.20 -24.27 16.90
CA ARG A 440 -14.27 -23.12 16.00
C ARG A 440 -15.26 -22.10 16.55
N LEU A 441 -14.73 -21.01 17.08
CA LEU A 441 -15.56 -19.88 17.50
C LEU A 441 -16.04 -19.10 16.27
N THR A 442 -17.33 -19.20 15.96
CA THR A 442 -17.98 -18.46 14.85
C THR A 442 -18.85 -17.30 15.33
N THR A 443 -19.08 -17.18 16.64
CA THR A 443 -19.89 -16.10 17.21
C THR A 443 -19.13 -14.78 17.10
N LEU A 444 -19.74 -13.83 16.40
CA LEU A 444 -19.27 -12.44 16.37
C LEU A 444 -19.12 -11.94 17.82
N PRO A 445 -17.98 -11.33 18.16
CA PRO A 445 -17.77 -10.79 19.48
C PRO A 445 -18.76 -9.64 19.75
N MET A 446 -19.07 -9.40 21.02
CA MET A 446 -19.83 -8.21 21.39
C MET A 446 -19.09 -6.96 20.92
N PRO A 447 -19.79 -5.87 20.55
CA PRO A 447 -19.14 -4.63 20.14
C PRO A 447 -18.09 -4.20 21.16
N ALA A 448 -16.82 -4.24 20.76
CA ALA A 448 -15.72 -3.77 21.59
C ALA A 448 -15.70 -2.24 21.61
N THR A 449 -15.38 -1.66 22.77
CA THR A 449 -15.12 -0.21 22.90
C THR A 449 -13.63 0.10 22.86
N GLU A 450 -12.79 -0.88 23.20
CA GLU A 450 -11.33 -0.80 23.17
C GLU A 450 -10.76 -2.20 22.84
N ILE A 451 -9.57 -2.27 22.25
CA ILE A 451 -8.82 -3.52 22.11
C ILE A 451 -7.45 -3.34 22.72
N GLN A 452 -6.98 -4.39 23.40
CA GLN A 452 -5.64 -4.41 23.96
C GLN A 452 -4.58 -4.37 22.84
N PRO A 453 -3.43 -3.73 23.08
CA PRO A 453 -2.31 -3.82 22.15
C PRO A 453 -2.02 -5.29 21.82
N ALA A 454 -1.67 -5.55 20.56
CA ALA A 454 -1.34 -6.89 20.11
C ALA A 454 -0.25 -7.51 21.00
N GLY A 455 -0.46 -8.76 21.41
CA GLY A 455 0.50 -9.52 22.19
C GLY A 455 1.51 -10.21 21.27
N ARG A 456 1.64 -11.53 21.44
CA ARG A 456 2.40 -12.35 20.48
C ARG A 456 1.56 -12.60 19.25
N LEU A 457 2.03 -12.14 18.10
CA LEU A 457 1.23 -12.09 16.87
C LEU A 457 0.82 -13.46 16.34
N GLU A 458 1.58 -14.50 16.66
CA GLU A 458 1.25 -15.89 16.36
C GLU A 458 0.12 -16.47 17.21
N ALA A 459 -0.19 -15.85 18.36
CA ALA A 459 -1.21 -16.30 19.31
C ALA A 459 -2.54 -15.52 19.21
N GLU A 460 -2.63 -14.55 18.31
CA GLU A 460 -3.79 -13.65 18.17
C GLU A 460 -5.07 -14.39 17.78
N HIS A 461 -6.21 -13.98 18.37
CA HIS A 461 -7.56 -14.55 18.16
C HIS A 461 -7.57 -16.09 17.97
N PRO A 462 -7.28 -16.85 19.04
CA PRO A 462 -7.17 -18.31 18.97
C PRO A 462 -8.46 -18.93 18.43
N ASN A 463 -8.32 -20.03 17.70
CA ASN A 463 -9.42 -20.79 17.10
C ASN A 463 -10.27 -20.04 16.06
N ARG A 464 -9.79 -18.89 15.57
CA ARG A 464 -10.44 -18.11 14.51
C ARG A 464 -9.49 -17.85 13.34
N LEU A 465 -10.07 -17.68 12.15
CA LEU A 465 -9.37 -17.16 10.97
C LEU A 465 -9.46 -15.64 10.85
N VAL A 466 -10.62 -15.10 11.19
CA VAL A 466 -10.97 -13.71 10.93
C VAL A 466 -10.70 -12.89 12.18
N ALA A 467 -10.02 -11.75 11.98
CA ALA A 467 -9.79 -10.77 13.02
C ALA A 467 -11.04 -9.87 13.12
N ASP A 468 -12.01 -10.24 13.94
CA ASP A 468 -13.35 -9.62 13.99
C ASP A 468 -13.76 -9.07 15.37
N GLU A 469 -12.82 -8.94 16.32
CA GLU A 469 -13.04 -8.30 17.63
C GLU A 469 -13.65 -6.89 17.55
N ILE A 470 -13.29 -6.10 16.53
CA ILE A 470 -14.02 -4.88 16.19
C ILE A 470 -15.05 -5.20 15.12
N VAL A 471 -16.32 -5.15 15.50
CA VAL A 471 -17.43 -5.27 14.54
C VAL A 471 -17.70 -3.93 13.85
N SER A 472 -17.62 -2.83 14.59
CA SER A 472 -17.85 -1.47 14.09
C SER A 472 -17.01 -0.45 14.86
N LEU A 473 -16.57 0.59 14.17
CA LEU A 473 -15.84 1.71 14.77
C LEU A 473 -16.77 2.68 15.53
N GLU A 474 -18.09 2.58 15.38
CA GLU A 474 -19.06 3.46 16.05
C GLU A 474 -18.86 3.51 17.58
N PHE A 475 -18.55 2.36 18.18
CA PHE A 475 -18.41 2.19 19.62
C PHE A 475 -16.98 2.36 20.12
N MET A 476 -16.01 2.47 19.20
CA MET A 476 -14.59 2.51 19.55
C MET A 476 -14.19 3.81 20.23
N GLN A 477 -13.36 3.68 21.25
CA GLN A 477 -12.79 4.75 22.06
C GLN A 477 -11.27 4.58 22.15
N GLY A 478 -10.59 5.58 22.73
CA GLY A 478 -9.15 5.56 22.93
C GLY A 478 -8.32 6.08 21.75
N GLU A 479 -7.01 6.16 21.96
CA GLU A 479 -6.04 6.81 21.05
C GLU A 479 -5.95 6.12 19.68
N LEU A 480 -6.06 4.78 19.64
CA LEU A 480 -6.03 4.02 18.38
C LEU A 480 -7.22 4.32 17.47
N ALA A 481 -8.40 4.61 18.05
CA ALA A 481 -9.60 4.94 17.30
C ALA A 481 -9.46 6.30 16.58
N GLU A 482 -8.64 7.22 17.10
CA GLU A 482 -8.37 8.52 16.48
C GLU A 482 -7.66 8.41 15.13
N ASN A 483 -6.99 7.28 14.85
CA ASN A 483 -6.42 7.02 13.52
C ASN A 483 -7.49 6.84 12.43
N PHE A 484 -8.72 6.52 12.81
CA PHE A 484 -9.82 6.21 11.88
C PHE A 484 -10.97 7.21 11.99
N ILE A 485 -11.31 7.65 13.21
CA ILE A 485 -12.47 8.49 13.50
C ILE A 485 -12.00 9.90 13.85
N ALA A 486 -12.63 10.90 13.25
CA ALA A 486 -12.28 12.29 13.52
C ALA A 486 -13.49 13.15 13.87
N ASN A 487 -13.27 14.15 14.73
CA ASN A 487 -14.23 15.23 14.92
C ASN A 487 -14.13 16.26 13.80
N VAL A 488 -15.05 16.19 12.84
CA VAL A 488 -14.96 16.99 11.61
C VAL A 488 -15.70 18.32 11.67
N ARG A 489 -16.44 18.63 12.74
CA ARG A 489 -17.34 19.81 12.79
C ARG A 489 -16.67 21.11 12.34
N GLN A 490 -15.42 21.33 12.77
CA GLN A 490 -14.72 22.59 12.50
C GLN A 490 -13.93 22.60 11.18
N THR A 491 -13.82 21.46 10.50
CA THR A 491 -13.00 21.29 9.31
C THR A 491 -13.61 21.98 8.10
N LEU A 492 -12.75 22.48 7.20
CA LEU A 492 -13.19 23.05 5.91
C LEU A 492 -13.91 22.00 5.06
N TYR A 493 -13.42 20.76 5.13
CA TYR A 493 -14.02 19.62 4.46
C TYR A 493 -15.50 19.45 4.85
N TYR A 494 -15.81 19.34 6.14
CA TYR A 494 -17.20 19.18 6.58
C TYR A 494 -18.08 20.39 6.26
N LYS A 495 -17.55 21.60 6.46
CA LYS A 495 -18.30 22.85 6.28
C LYS A 495 -18.73 23.06 4.84
N TYR A 496 -17.84 22.80 3.88
CA TYR A 496 -18.03 23.21 2.48
C TYR A 496 -18.14 22.05 1.50
N LEU A 497 -17.44 20.94 1.73
CA LEU A 497 -17.27 19.88 0.73
C LEU A 497 -18.15 18.65 1.01
N ALA A 498 -18.23 18.24 2.27
CA ALA A 498 -18.90 17.01 2.66
C ALA A 498 -20.40 17.05 2.37
N LYS A 499 -20.91 15.91 1.88
CA LYS A 499 -22.35 15.62 1.85
C LYS A 499 -22.87 15.56 3.28
N ARG A 500 -24.07 16.11 3.50
CA ARG A 500 -24.73 16.19 4.81
C ARG A 500 -25.91 15.26 4.88
#